data_AF-Q24HT3-F1
#
_entry.id   AF-Q24HT3-F1
#
_cell.length_a   1.000
_cell.length_b   1.000
_cell.length_c   1.000
_cell.angle_alpha   90.00
_cell.angle_beta   90.00
_cell.angle_gamma   90.00
#
_symmetry.space_group_name_H-M   'P 1'
#
loop_
_entity.id
_entity.type
_entity.pdbx_description
1 polymer ?
#
loop_
_entity_poly.entity_id
_entity_poly.type
_entity_poly.pdbx_seq_one_letter_code
_entity_poly.pdbx_strand_id
1 'polypeptide(L)'
;MNKLLLIAALFCLATAQTVQECPTDGSVLECVIQDSPVCGIRSLTNGKQIKETFANYCAACNVGKVEYTVSGKCESYPAQAQFCSPAQSNAEICTMIYDPQCGYFNQQVNCLVPPCNIDQYNRCKTCSTQNVLYTIKGKCPSH
;
A
#
# COMPACT_ATOMS: atom_id res chain seq x y z
N MET A 1 -51.78 4.79 7.33
CA MET A 1 -50.55 5.03 8.11
C MET A 1 -49.50 4.02 7.68
N ASN A 2 -48.73 4.31 6.64
CA ASN A 2 -47.65 3.43 6.16
C ASN A 2 -46.34 4.20 6.29
N LYS A 3 -45.64 4.01 7.41
CA LYS A 3 -44.26 4.45 7.60
C LYS A 3 -43.52 3.32 8.31
N LEU A 4 -42.81 2.49 7.56
CA LEU A 4 -41.73 1.62 8.06
C LEU A 4 -41.05 0.95 6.87
N LEU A 5 -40.17 1.69 6.20
CA LEU A 5 -39.07 1.14 5.41
C LEU A 5 -37.79 1.69 6.05
N LEU A 6 -37.35 1.01 7.12
CA LEU A 6 -36.02 1.21 7.69
C LEU A 6 -35.04 0.46 6.81
N ILE A 7 -34.31 1.23 6.01
CA ILE A 7 -33.21 0.77 5.16
C ILE A 7 -32.08 0.34 6.11
N ALA A 8 -31.90 -0.97 6.29
CA ALA A 8 -30.69 -1.52 6.87
C ALA A 8 -29.57 -1.43 5.83
N ALA A 9 -28.88 -0.30 5.78
CA ALA A 9 -27.60 -0.18 5.10
C ALA A 9 -26.58 -0.99 5.93
N LEU A 10 -26.47 -2.28 5.60
CA LEU A 10 -25.38 -3.13 6.06
C LEU A 10 -24.08 -2.50 5.58
N PHE A 11 -23.35 -1.84 6.49
CA PHE A 11 -21.98 -1.42 6.26
C PHE A 11 -21.10 -2.66 6.15
N CYS A 12 -21.04 -3.26 4.97
CA CYS A 12 -19.95 -4.15 4.59
C CYS A 12 -18.69 -3.27 4.45
N LEU A 13 -17.98 -3.06 5.57
CA LEU A 13 -16.64 -2.50 5.55
C LEU A 13 -15.71 -3.56 4.94
N ALA A 14 -15.68 -3.63 3.60
CA ALA A 14 -14.62 -4.31 2.90
C ALA A 14 -13.32 -3.60 3.30
N THR A 15 -12.44 -4.29 4.01
CA THR A 15 -11.12 -3.78 4.38
C THR A 15 -10.27 -3.72 3.12
N ALA A 16 -10.42 -2.64 2.35
CA ALA A 16 -9.52 -2.37 1.24
C ALA A 16 -8.10 -2.19 1.80
N GLN A 17 -7.13 -2.92 1.25
CA GLN A 17 -5.73 -2.60 1.50
C GLN A 17 -5.43 -1.21 0.93
N THR A 18 -5.14 -0.26 1.82
CA THR A 18 -4.86 1.13 1.48
C THR A 18 -3.41 1.48 1.76
N VAL A 19 -2.87 2.37 0.94
CA VAL A 19 -1.63 3.10 1.20
C VAL A 19 -2.04 4.46 1.75
N GLN A 20 -1.50 4.87 2.91
CA GLN A 20 -1.86 6.13 3.55
C GLN A 20 -0.61 6.91 3.96
N GLU A 21 -0.46 8.14 3.45
CA GLU A 21 0.63 9.07 3.79
C GLU A 21 0.53 9.54 5.24
N CYS A 22 1.66 9.67 5.92
CA CYS A 22 1.72 10.35 7.21
C CYS A 22 1.80 11.88 7.02
N PRO A 23 1.22 12.69 7.95
CA PRO A 23 1.33 14.14 7.89
C PRO A 23 2.80 14.59 7.98
N THR A 24 3.18 15.56 7.15
CA THR A 24 4.55 16.10 7.07
C THR A 24 4.69 17.47 7.73
N ASP A 25 3.58 18.09 8.12
CA ASP A 25 3.47 19.43 8.70
C ASP A 25 3.76 19.46 10.22
N GLY A 26 4.05 18.29 10.82
CA GLY A 26 4.26 18.16 12.26
C GLY A 26 2.97 18.21 13.08
N SER A 27 1.81 18.10 12.42
CA SER A 27 0.53 17.99 13.10
C SER A 27 0.50 16.76 14.02
N VAL A 28 0.18 16.98 15.29
CA VAL A 28 -0.01 15.91 16.27
C VAL A 28 -1.30 15.18 15.94
N LEU A 29 -1.23 13.88 15.65
CA LEU A 29 -2.42 13.07 15.45
C LEU A 29 -3.01 12.68 16.82
N GLU A 30 -4.27 13.04 17.04
CA GLU A 30 -5.06 12.49 18.15
C GLU A 30 -5.38 11.02 17.87
N CYS A 31 -4.71 10.11 18.58
CA CYS A 31 -4.91 8.69 18.37
C CYS A 31 -6.09 8.14 19.17
N VAL A 32 -7.03 7.53 18.46
CA VAL A 32 -7.94 6.56 19.06
C VAL A 32 -7.22 5.22 19.16
N ILE A 33 -7.37 4.54 20.31
CA ILE A 33 -6.85 3.19 20.49
C ILE A 33 -7.71 2.24 19.64
N GLN A 34 -7.19 1.86 18.48
CA GLN A 34 -7.76 0.87 17.60
C GLN A 34 -6.68 -0.13 17.20
N ASP A 35 -6.95 -1.43 17.32
CA ASP A 35 -6.05 -2.47 16.85
C ASP A 35 -6.33 -2.73 15.37
N SER A 36 -5.51 -2.12 14.51
CA SER A 36 -5.63 -2.21 13.05
C SER A 36 -4.23 -2.10 12.48
N PRO A 37 -3.43 -3.18 12.56
CA PRO A 37 -2.00 -3.11 12.34
C PRO A 37 -1.65 -2.63 10.94
N VAL A 38 -0.56 -1.89 10.85
CA VAL A 38 -0.04 -1.36 9.58
C VAL A 38 1.46 -1.61 9.48
N CYS A 39 1.94 -1.70 8.24
CA CYS A 39 3.35 -1.71 7.92
C CYS A 39 3.76 -0.28 7.59
N GLY A 40 4.48 0.37 8.51
CA GLY A 40 5.04 1.69 8.30
C GLY A 40 6.30 1.61 7.45
N ILE A 41 6.37 2.44 6.41
CA ILE A 41 7.46 2.47 5.45
C ILE A 41 8.24 3.78 5.57
N ARG A 42 9.57 3.66 5.62
CA ARG A 42 10.50 4.77 5.47
C ARG A 42 11.52 4.48 4.37
N SER A 43 11.64 5.37 3.41
CA SER A 43 12.61 5.26 2.33
C SER A 43 13.99 5.73 2.79
N LEU A 44 15.03 5.06 2.28
CA LEU A 44 16.43 5.45 2.44
C LEU A 44 16.94 6.07 1.14
N THR A 45 18.01 6.86 1.22
CA THR A 45 18.63 7.54 0.05
C THR A 45 19.12 6.60 -1.03
N ASN A 46 19.35 5.32 -0.71
CA ASN A 46 19.75 4.27 -1.65
C ASN A 46 18.55 3.48 -2.24
N GLY A 47 17.32 3.96 -2.05
CA GLY A 47 16.11 3.29 -2.53
C GLY A 47 15.68 2.06 -1.73
N LYS A 48 16.39 1.71 -0.64
CA LYS A 48 15.92 0.68 0.30
C LYS A 48 14.80 1.23 1.17
N GLN A 49 13.97 0.34 1.67
CA GLN A 49 12.88 0.66 2.59
C GLN A 49 13.14 0.01 3.95
N ILE A 50 12.98 0.78 5.01
CA ILE A 50 12.82 0.25 6.36
C ILE A 50 11.32 0.07 6.58
N LYS A 51 10.97 -1.11 7.09
CA LYS A 51 9.60 -1.55 7.31
C LYS A 51 9.46 -1.92 8.78
N GLU A 52 8.42 -1.41 9.42
CA GLU A 52 8.15 -1.71 10.82
C GLU A 52 6.64 -1.84 11.04
N THR A 53 6.25 -2.88 11.78
CA THR A 53 4.84 -3.12 12.10
C THR A 53 4.42 -2.24 13.28
N PHE A 54 3.34 -1.48 13.10
CA PHE A 54 2.73 -0.67 14.15
C PHE A 54 1.32 -1.17 14.46
N ALA A 55 0.85 -0.89 15.68
CA ALA A 55 -0.50 -1.28 16.11
C ALA A 55 -1.60 -0.63 15.26
N ASN A 56 -1.35 0.58 14.74
CA ASN A 56 -2.22 1.29 13.81
C ASN A 56 -1.49 2.43 13.09
N TYR A 57 -2.18 3.02 12.11
CA TYR A 57 -1.73 4.20 11.36
C TYR A 57 -1.25 5.35 12.27
N CYS A 58 -2.01 5.68 13.30
CA CYS A 58 -1.71 6.82 14.16
C CYS A 58 -0.40 6.61 14.94
N ALA A 59 -0.20 5.41 15.50
CA ALA A 59 1.04 5.04 16.15
C ALA A 59 2.24 5.09 15.19
N ALA A 60 2.05 4.68 13.92
CA ALA A 60 3.09 4.75 12.90
C ALA A 60 3.50 6.18 12.57
N CYS A 61 2.53 7.09 12.42
CA CYS A 61 2.82 8.47 12.02
C CYS A 61 3.28 9.36 13.17
N ASN A 62 2.84 9.12 14.42
CA ASN A 62 3.24 9.92 15.57
C ASN A 62 4.71 9.75 15.99
N VAL A 63 5.37 8.65 15.62
CA VAL A 63 6.80 8.45 15.91
C VAL A 63 7.73 9.24 14.97
N GLY A 64 7.19 9.93 13.96
CA GLY A 64 7.93 10.86 13.09
C GLY A 64 8.97 10.20 12.18
N LYS A 65 8.93 8.87 12.02
CA LYS A 65 9.91 8.08 11.27
C LYS A 65 9.29 7.29 10.12
N VAL A 66 8.01 7.49 9.82
CA VAL A 66 7.26 6.77 8.79
C VAL A 66 6.78 7.79 7.77
N GLU A 67 6.98 7.51 6.48
CA GLU A 67 6.53 8.37 5.37
C GLU A 67 5.09 8.04 4.99
N TYR A 68 4.78 6.74 4.92
CA TYR A 68 3.46 6.21 4.62
C TYR A 68 3.29 4.81 5.21
N THR A 69 2.06 4.36 5.29
CA THR A 69 1.69 3.05 5.82
C THR A 69 0.97 2.21 4.78
N VAL A 70 1.02 0.90 4.96
CA VAL A 70 0.23 -0.07 4.22
C VAL A 70 -0.55 -0.92 5.21
N SER A 71 -1.82 -1.23 4.93
CA SER A 71 -2.66 -2.04 5.81
C SER A 71 -2.07 -3.44 6.07
N GLY A 72 -2.08 -3.92 7.31
CA GLY A 72 -1.54 -5.24 7.68
C GLY A 72 -0.11 -5.19 8.22
N LYS A 73 0.35 -6.31 8.79
CA LYS A 73 1.70 -6.41 9.37
C LYS A 73 2.77 -6.52 8.28
N CYS A 74 3.99 -6.04 8.53
CA CYS A 74 5.06 -6.15 7.52
C CYS A 74 5.40 -7.59 7.15
N GLU A 75 5.24 -8.53 8.09
CA GLU A 75 5.52 -9.96 7.91
C GLU A 75 4.48 -10.66 7.02
N SER A 76 3.33 -10.05 6.75
CA SER A 76 2.36 -10.60 5.79
C SER A 76 2.76 -10.38 4.33
N TYR A 77 3.87 -9.69 4.08
CA TYR A 77 4.40 -9.41 2.76
C TYR A 77 5.73 -10.14 2.53
N PRO A 78 6.08 -10.45 1.26
CA PRO A 78 7.41 -10.98 0.95
C PRO A 78 8.52 -10.06 1.46
N ALA A 79 9.60 -10.62 2.01
CA ALA A 79 10.71 -9.85 2.58
C ALA A 79 11.31 -8.87 1.55
N GLN A 80 11.40 -9.31 0.29
CA GLN A 80 11.90 -8.56 -0.86
C GLN A 80 10.90 -7.56 -1.46
N ALA A 81 9.66 -7.49 -0.97
CA ALA A 81 8.66 -6.54 -1.46
C ALA A 81 9.18 -5.11 -1.28
N GLN A 82 9.01 -4.27 -2.29
CA GLN A 82 9.29 -2.85 -2.19
C GLN A 82 8.01 -2.08 -2.49
N PHE A 83 7.42 -1.48 -1.47
CA PHE A 83 6.11 -0.81 -1.55
C PHE A 83 6.18 0.42 -2.44
N CYS A 84 5.12 0.65 -3.20
CA CYS A 84 4.98 1.84 -4.01
C CYS A 84 4.58 3.01 -3.09
N SER A 85 5.43 4.02 -3.04
CA SER A 85 5.07 5.26 -2.36
C SER A 85 3.95 5.98 -3.12
N PRO A 86 3.09 6.76 -2.44
CA PRO A 86 2.07 7.54 -3.12
C PRO A 86 2.62 8.47 -4.22
N ALA A 87 3.79 9.08 -4.00
CA ALA A 87 4.48 9.86 -5.03
C ALA A 87 4.83 9.03 -6.28
N GLN A 88 5.27 7.78 -6.13
CA GLN A 88 5.52 6.88 -7.26
C GLN A 88 4.22 6.45 -7.96
N SER A 89 3.14 6.25 -7.20
CA SER A 89 1.84 5.90 -7.77
C SER A 89 1.21 7.02 -8.58
N ASN A 90 1.54 8.27 -8.27
CA ASN A 90 1.12 9.45 -9.02
C ASN A 90 2.10 9.87 -10.12
N ALA A 91 3.14 9.07 -10.40
CA ALA A 91 4.13 9.42 -11.42
C ALA A 91 3.55 9.30 -12.84
N GLU A 92 3.42 10.42 -13.54
CA GLU A 92 2.93 10.46 -14.93
C GLU A 92 4.01 10.08 -15.95
N ILE A 93 5.28 10.36 -15.64
CA ILE A 93 6.42 10.17 -16.54
C ILE A 93 7.42 9.21 -15.90
N CYS A 94 7.78 8.17 -16.65
CA CYS A 94 8.81 7.21 -16.26
C CYS A 94 9.89 7.12 -17.33
N THR A 95 11.15 6.98 -16.89
CA THR A 95 12.26 6.71 -17.81
C THR A 95 12.04 5.38 -18.53
N MET A 96 12.59 5.22 -19.74
CA MET A 96 12.51 3.96 -20.50
C MET A 96 13.65 2.98 -20.18
N ILE A 97 14.31 3.15 -19.03
CA ILE A 97 15.38 2.25 -18.58
C ILE A 97 14.74 0.88 -18.28
N TYR A 98 15.35 -0.17 -18.82
CA TYR A 98 14.92 -1.55 -18.57
C TYR A 98 15.56 -2.09 -17.29
N ASP A 99 14.75 -2.22 -16.23
CA ASP A 99 15.07 -2.86 -14.96
C ASP A 99 13.81 -3.59 -14.44
N PRO A 100 13.50 -4.79 -14.98
CA PRO A 100 12.18 -5.40 -14.90
C PRO A 100 11.71 -5.60 -13.45
N GLN A 101 10.41 -5.41 -13.26
CA GLN A 101 9.75 -5.56 -11.97
C GLN A 101 8.44 -6.32 -12.14
N CYS A 102 8.15 -7.15 -11.15
CA CYS A 102 6.83 -7.76 -10.97
C CYS A 102 6.03 -6.92 -9.98
N GLY A 103 4.98 -6.27 -10.46
CA GLY A 103 4.03 -5.53 -9.63
C GLY A 103 2.97 -6.45 -9.05
N TYR A 104 2.66 -6.31 -7.77
CA TYR A 104 1.59 -7.04 -7.09
C TYR A 104 0.48 -6.08 -6.73
N PHE A 105 -0.74 -6.39 -7.17
CA PHE A 105 -1.90 -5.55 -6.89
C PHE A 105 -2.35 -5.65 -5.44
N ASN A 106 -2.99 -4.59 -4.94
CA ASN A 106 -3.70 -4.61 -3.67
C ASN A 106 -4.98 -5.49 -3.76
N GLN A 107 -5.64 -5.70 -2.62
CA GLN A 107 -6.89 -6.47 -2.52
C GLN A 107 -8.09 -5.89 -3.28
N GLN A 108 -8.00 -4.70 -3.88
CA GLN A 108 -9.11 -4.12 -4.65
C GLN A 108 -9.19 -4.70 -6.07
N VAL A 109 -8.14 -5.37 -6.55
CA VAL A 109 -8.10 -5.98 -7.88
C VAL A 109 -8.56 -7.44 -7.81
N ASN A 110 -9.63 -7.75 -8.52
CA ASN A 110 -10.06 -9.12 -8.76
C ASN A 110 -9.40 -9.65 -10.04
N CYS A 111 -8.41 -10.52 -9.92
CA CYS A 111 -7.84 -11.24 -11.06
C CYS A 111 -8.47 -12.64 -11.21
N LEU A 112 -8.48 -13.17 -12.43
CA LEU A 112 -9.01 -14.51 -12.72
C LEU A 112 -8.16 -15.61 -12.09
N VAL A 113 -6.84 -15.43 -12.07
CA VAL A 113 -5.85 -16.39 -11.55
C VAL A 113 -4.89 -15.67 -10.60
N PRO A 114 -4.93 -15.96 -9.30
CA PRO A 114 -3.97 -15.43 -8.33
C PRO A 114 -2.56 -16.06 -8.39
N PRO A 115 -1.52 -15.38 -7.87
CA PRO A 115 -1.50 -13.98 -7.43
C PRO A 115 -1.75 -12.96 -8.55
N CYS A 116 -2.48 -11.90 -8.23
CA CYS A 116 -2.70 -10.79 -9.15
C CYS A 116 -1.39 -10.00 -9.30
N ASN A 117 -0.70 -10.20 -10.42
CA ASN A 117 0.58 -9.56 -10.70
C ASN A 117 0.67 -9.06 -12.16
N ILE A 118 1.67 -8.22 -12.42
CA ILE A 118 1.93 -7.66 -13.75
C ILE A 118 3.44 -7.46 -13.98
N ASP A 119 3.91 -7.87 -15.16
CA ASP A 119 5.24 -7.57 -15.63
C ASP A 119 5.33 -6.13 -16.15
N GLN A 120 6.32 -5.39 -15.68
CA GLN A 120 6.60 -4.03 -16.16
C GLN A 120 8.11 -3.83 -16.32
N TYR A 121 8.48 -2.92 -17.23
CA TYR A 121 9.88 -2.76 -17.63
C TYR A 121 10.73 -2.04 -16.57
N ASN A 122 10.12 -1.28 -15.65
CA ASN A 122 10.81 -0.76 -14.47
C ASN A 122 9.88 -0.38 -13.32
N ARG A 123 10.49 -0.05 -12.17
CA ARG A 123 9.80 0.29 -10.92
C ARG A 123 8.85 1.47 -11.06
N CYS A 124 9.28 2.55 -11.71
CA CYS A 124 8.43 3.72 -11.89
C CYS A 124 7.12 3.33 -12.60
N LYS A 125 7.25 2.65 -13.75
CA LYS A 125 6.08 2.21 -14.53
C LYS A 125 5.20 1.23 -13.75
N THR A 126 5.83 0.36 -12.96
CA THR A 126 5.11 -0.60 -12.12
C THR A 126 4.30 0.11 -11.05
N CYS A 127 4.91 1.03 -10.31
CA CYS A 127 4.24 1.73 -9.22
C CYS A 127 3.19 2.74 -9.70
N SER A 128 3.38 3.36 -10.87
CA SER A 128 2.36 4.22 -11.49
C SER A 128 1.21 3.45 -12.14
N THR A 129 1.29 2.11 -12.18
CA THR A 129 0.15 1.29 -12.59
C THR A 129 -0.86 1.25 -11.46
N GLN A 130 -2.12 1.57 -11.80
CA GLN A 130 -3.20 1.66 -10.82
C GLN A 130 -3.33 0.39 -9.99
N ASN A 131 -3.54 0.57 -8.67
CA ASN A 131 -3.73 -0.49 -7.67
C ASN A 131 -2.53 -1.41 -7.43
N VAL A 132 -1.35 -1.15 -8.03
CA VAL A 132 -0.12 -1.85 -7.63
C VAL A 132 0.31 -1.40 -6.24
N LEU A 133 0.46 -2.36 -5.33
CA LEU A 133 0.82 -2.11 -3.94
C LEU A 133 2.33 -2.14 -3.70
N TYR A 134 3.00 -3.14 -4.26
CA TYR A 134 4.44 -3.33 -4.13
C TYR A 134 5.02 -4.00 -5.37
N THR A 135 6.33 -3.93 -5.49
CA THR A 135 7.07 -4.62 -6.55
C THR A 135 8.08 -5.61 -5.97
N ILE A 136 8.43 -6.61 -6.78
CA ILE A 136 9.59 -7.46 -6.57
C ILE A 136 10.46 -7.35 -7.82
N LYS A 137 11.78 -7.23 -7.64
CA LYS A 137 12.72 -7.14 -8.76
C LYS A 137 12.71 -8.42 -9.60
N GLY A 138 12.72 -8.27 -10.92
CA GLY A 138 12.65 -9.37 -11.88
C GLY A 138 11.28 -9.49 -12.53
N LYS A 139 11.10 -10.54 -13.35
CA LYS A 139 9.81 -10.87 -13.96
C LYS A 139 8.90 -11.56 -12.95
N CYS A 140 7.60 -11.50 -13.19
CA CYS A 140 6.62 -12.27 -12.44
C CYS A 140 6.83 -13.78 -12.65
N PRO A 141 6.59 -14.60 -11.60
CA PRO A 141 6.60 -16.04 -11.76
C PRO A 141 5.59 -16.47 -12.83
N SER A 142 6.01 -17.30 -13.77
CA SER A 142 5.09 -17.94 -14.72
C SER A 142 4.17 -18.90 -13.97
N HIS A 143 2.87 -18.81 -14.26
CA HIS A 143 1.85 -19.73 -13.77
C HIS A 143 1.73 -20.96 -14.68
#